data_AF-A0A835XSJ5-F1
#
_entry.id   AF-A0A835XSJ5-F1
#
_cell.length_a   1.000
_cell.length_b   1.000
_cell.length_c   1.000
_cell.angle_alpha   90.00
_cell.angle_beta   90.00
_cell.angle_gamma   90.00
#
_symmetry.space_group_name_H-M   'P 1'
#
loop_
_entity.id
_entity.type
_entity.pdbx_description
1 polymer ?
#
loop_
_entity_poly.entity_id
_entity_poly.type
_entity_poly.pdbx_seq_one_letter_code
_entity_poly.pdbx_strand_id
1 'polypeptide(L)'
;MNAAFMPRLSSLLEVRPREFGTKHAGWPNMWQPMVAHQSKFERFFFWALAVEDPELSPPGDQEKAGIEGGPFAARDRHVHLKWPMIMTPLESILQVKGSVELYEERLVKNELVWMVEPGGRMRFAPELTEAMHMKPWRILPTKPRRMLGKLTTADALGTSLGSLQSRLQSALGPWLPAYFKSEQDDWRWGRG
;
A
#
# COMPACT_ATOMS: atom_id res chain seq x y z
N MET A 1 -6.54 -12.51 -7.51
CA MET A 1 -5.12 -12.66 -7.14
C MET A 1 -5.00 -13.78 -6.12
N ASN A 2 -4.06 -14.72 -6.31
CA ASN A 2 -3.92 -15.88 -5.43
C ASN A 2 -2.76 -15.67 -4.45
N ALA A 3 -3.08 -15.15 -3.26
CA ALA A 3 -2.11 -14.86 -2.20
C ALA A 3 -1.33 -16.12 -1.73
N ALA A 4 -1.81 -17.32 -2.07
CA ALA A 4 -1.14 -18.57 -1.73
C ALA A 4 0.21 -18.78 -2.44
N PHE A 5 0.45 -18.11 -3.57
CA PHE A 5 1.68 -18.25 -4.36
C PHE A 5 2.64 -17.06 -4.25
N MET A 6 2.35 -16.10 -3.38
CA MET A 6 3.25 -14.98 -3.15
C MET A 6 4.56 -15.46 -2.50
N PRO A 7 5.72 -14.95 -2.92
CA PRO A 7 6.98 -15.22 -2.23
C PRO A 7 6.86 -14.87 -0.74
N ARG A 8 7.50 -15.66 0.13
CA ARG A 8 7.48 -15.41 1.58
C ARG A 8 7.98 -14.00 1.89
N LEU A 9 7.35 -13.36 2.87
CA LEU A 9 7.67 -12.01 3.34
C LEU A 9 7.59 -10.93 2.25
N SER A 10 6.84 -11.19 1.17
CA SER A 10 6.54 -10.20 0.15
C SER A 10 5.53 -9.17 0.67
N SER A 11 5.44 -8.03 0.00
CA SER A 11 4.42 -7.02 0.30
C SER A 11 3.39 -6.96 -0.81
N LEU A 12 2.13 -6.93 -0.41
CA LEU A 12 0.99 -6.70 -1.27
C LEU A 12 0.47 -5.28 -1.03
N LEU A 13 0.51 -4.43 -2.06
CA LEU A 13 -0.17 -3.13 -2.04
C LEU A 13 -1.45 -3.21 -2.87
N GLU A 14 -2.60 -3.14 -2.20
CA GLU A 14 -3.91 -3.10 -2.86
C GLU A 14 -4.31 -1.65 -3.15
N VAL A 15 -4.35 -1.27 -4.43
CA VAL A 15 -4.83 0.03 -4.90
C VAL A 15 -6.29 -0.09 -5.27
N ARG A 16 -7.15 0.76 -4.69
CA ARG A 16 -8.60 0.63 -4.83
C ARG A 16 -9.37 1.92 -4.55
N PRO A 17 -10.61 2.06 -5.05
CA PRO A 17 -11.51 3.13 -4.61
C PRO A 17 -11.73 3.10 -3.09
N ARG A 18 -12.00 4.26 -2.48
CA ARG A 18 -12.57 4.32 -1.13
C ARG A 18 -13.88 3.53 -1.15
N GLU A 19 -14.03 2.61 -0.20
CA GLU A 19 -15.15 1.65 -0.13
C GLU A 19 -15.17 0.63 -1.27
N PHE A 20 -13.99 0.14 -1.69
CA PHE A 20 -13.93 -1.04 -2.55
C PHE A 20 -14.75 -2.18 -1.94
N GLY A 21 -15.47 -2.90 -2.79
CA GLY A 21 -16.27 -4.06 -2.39
C GLY A 21 -17.70 -3.76 -1.99
N THR A 22 -18.02 -2.66 -1.27
CA THR A 22 -19.40 -2.35 -0.82
C THR A 22 -19.52 -0.93 -0.24
N LYS A 23 -20.70 -0.30 -0.33
CA LYS A 23 -21.09 0.89 0.47
C LYS A 23 -21.30 0.56 1.97
N HIS A 24 -21.29 -0.72 2.37
CA HIS A 24 -21.89 -1.20 3.63
C HIS A 24 -21.16 -2.29 4.44
N ALA A 25 -19.98 -2.77 4.06
CA ALA A 25 -19.21 -3.80 4.78
C ALA A 25 -17.79 -3.99 4.20
N GLY A 26 -16.79 -3.95 5.07
CA GLY A 26 -15.37 -3.89 4.74
C GLY A 26 -14.73 -5.18 4.24
N TRP A 27 -15.32 -5.90 3.27
CA TRP A 27 -14.75 -7.15 2.75
C TRP A 27 -13.26 -7.04 2.35
N PRO A 28 -12.84 -6.03 1.56
CA PRO A 28 -11.43 -5.89 1.22
C PRO A 28 -10.57 -5.34 2.37
N ASN A 29 -11.19 -4.69 3.36
CA ASN A 29 -10.53 -4.37 4.63
C ASN A 29 -10.38 -5.60 5.54
N MET A 30 -11.12 -6.68 5.33
CA MET A 30 -11.12 -7.83 6.24
C MET A 30 -10.33 -9.00 5.66
N TRP A 31 -10.59 -9.39 4.40
CA TRP A 31 -10.12 -10.68 3.90
C TRP A 31 -8.60 -10.77 3.75
N GLN A 32 -7.97 -9.87 2.99
CA GLN A 32 -6.52 -9.94 2.76
C GLN A 32 -5.71 -9.71 4.05
N PRO A 33 -6.05 -8.72 4.91
CA PRO A 33 -5.42 -8.58 6.22
C PRO A 33 -5.56 -9.84 7.09
N MET A 34 -6.74 -10.46 7.11
CA MET A 34 -6.97 -11.69 7.88
C MET A 34 -6.12 -12.85 7.34
N VAL A 35 -6.01 -13.03 6.03
CA VAL A 35 -5.16 -14.08 5.43
C VAL A 35 -3.69 -13.84 5.77
N ALA A 36 -3.22 -12.59 5.67
CA ALA A 36 -1.86 -12.23 6.07
C ALA A 36 -1.61 -12.58 7.55
N HIS A 37 -2.55 -12.21 8.42
CA HIS A 37 -2.47 -12.48 9.86
C HIS A 37 -2.54 -13.97 10.22
N GLN A 38 -3.43 -14.76 9.60
CA GLN A 38 -3.54 -16.20 9.82
C GLN A 38 -2.24 -16.94 9.44
N SER A 39 -1.49 -16.39 8.49
CA SER A 39 -0.15 -16.87 8.15
C SER A 39 0.96 -16.37 9.07
N LYS A 40 0.62 -15.66 10.16
CA LYS A 40 1.55 -14.94 11.05
C LYS A 40 2.47 -13.98 10.29
N PHE A 41 1.96 -13.41 9.20
CA PHE A 41 2.71 -12.55 8.29
C PHE A 41 3.94 -13.20 7.64
N GLU A 42 4.10 -14.53 7.75
CA GLU A 42 5.24 -15.25 7.16
C GLU A 42 5.10 -15.44 5.64
N ARG A 43 3.90 -15.22 5.09
CA ARG A 43 3.63 -15.28 3.65
C ARG A 43 3.77 -13.91 3.00
N PHE A 44 2.97 -12.95 3.44
CA PHE A 44 3.01 -11.59 2.90
C PHE A 44 2.52 -10.56 3.91
N PHE A 45 2.89 -9.32 3.66
CA PHE A 45 2.43 -8.12 4.35
C PHE A 45 1.36 -7.44 3.52
N PHE A 46 0.28 -6.99 4.16
CA PHE A 46 -0.81 -6.31 3.48
C PHE A 46 -0.70 -4.81 3.67
N TRP A 47 -0.87 -4.08 2.58
CA TRP A 47 -0.94 -2.64 2.53
C TRP A 47 -2.08 -2.23 1.62
N ALA A 48 -2.70 -1.09 1.86
CA ALA A 48 -3.71 -0.56 0.95
C ALA A 48 -3.51 0.92 0.65
N LEU A 49 -3.93 1.32 -0.55
CA LEU A 49 -4.07 2.70 -0.98
C LEU A 49 -5.52 2.90 -1.46
N ALA A 50 -6.32 3.56 -0.61
CA ALA A 50 -7.70 3.90 -0.90
C ALA A 50 -7.80 5.24 -1.63
N VAL A 51 -8.57 5.32 -2.71
CA VAL A 51 -8.72 6.54 -3.52
C VAL A 51 -10.12 7.09 -3.34
N GLU A 52 -10.23 8.18 -2.58
CA GLU A 52 -11.48 8.92 -2.36
C GLU A 52 -11.70 10.01 -3.40
N ASP A 53 -10.61 10.54 -3.95
CA ASP A 53 -10.66 11.60 -4.96
C ASP A 53 -11.56 11.16 -6.15
N PRO A 54 -12.69 11.84 -6.40
CA PRO A 54 -13.62 11.46 -7.46
C PRO A 54 -13.04 11.66 -8.87
N GLU A 55 -12.03 12.52 -9.03
CA GLU A 55 -11.32 12.69 -10.31
C GLU A 55 -10.38 11.52 -10.59
N LEU A 56 -9.80 10.94 -9.53
CA LEU A 56 -8.90 9.79 -9.61
C LEU A 56 -9.63 8.45 -9.49
N SER A 57 -10.92 8.49 -9.14
CA SER A 57 -11.78 7.32 -8.97
C SER A 57 -13.17 7.55 -9.60
N PRO A 58 -13.25 7.85 -10.91
CA PRO A 58 -14.51 8.08 -11.60
C PRO A 58 -15.42 6.84 -11.61
N PRO A 59 -16.75 7.04 -11.64
CA PRO A 59 -17.70 5.96 -11.82
C PRO A 59 -17.54 5.30 -13.20
N GLY A 60 -17.62 3.98 -13.22
CA GLY A 60 -17.83 3.16 -14.41
C GLY A 60 -19.27 3.23 -14.89
N ASP A 61 -19.59 2.44 -15.90
CA ASP A 61 -20.88 2.51 -16.60
C ASP A 61 -22.06 2.06 -15.73
N GLN A 62 -21.86 1.09 -14.83
CA GLN A 62 -22.91 0.63 -13.92
C GLN A 62 -23.24 1.68 -12.86
N GLU A 63 -22.22 2.29 -12.24
CA GLU A 63 -22.44 3.39 -11.29
C GLU A 63 -23.10 4.61 -11.98
N LYS A 64 -22.69 4.96 -13.21
CA LYS A 64 -23.33 6.03 -14.00
C LYS A 64 -24.79 5.73 -14.33
N ALA A 65 -25.11 4.46 -14.60
CA ALA A 65 -26.47 4.00 -14.87
C ALA A 65 -27.33 3.87 -13.59
N GLY A 66 -26.78 4.17 -12.42
CA GLY A 66 -27.47 4.02 -11.14
C GLY A 66 -27.71 2.56 -10.74
N ILE A 67 -26.97 1.62 -11.36
CA ILE A 67 -27.03 0.21 -11.02
C ILE A 67 -26.19 0.02 -9.75
N GLU A 68 -26.85 0.04 -8.60
CA GLU A 68 -26.20 -0.33 -7.34
C GLU A 68 -26.10 -1.86 -7.26
N GLY A 69 -24.87 -2.36 -7.15
CA GLY A 69 -24.64 -3.77 -6.86
C GLY A 69 -25.12 -4.16 -5.46
N GLY A 70 -25.22 -5.47 -5.21
CA GLY A 70 -25.55 -5.98 -3.88
C GLY A 70 -24.52 -5.58 -2.81
N PRO A 71 -24.77 -5.88 -1.53
CA PRO A 71 -23.93 -5.46 -0.40
C PRO A 71 -22.55 -6.12 -0.36
N PHE A 72 -22.15 -6.87 -1.39
CA PHE A 72 -20.83 -7.52 -1.57
C PHE A 72 -20.24 -7.22 -2.97
N ALA A 73 -20.91 -6.39 -3.77
CA ALA A 73 -20.51 -6.11 -5.13
C ALA A 73 -19.45 -5.02 -5.17
N ALA A 74 -18.31 -5.34 -5.80
CA ALA A 74 -17.28 -4.35 -6.07
C ALA A 74 -17.87 -3.15 -6.78
N ARG A 75 -17.52 -1.96 -6.29
CA ARG A 75 -17.85 -0.69 -6.94
C ARG A 75 -17.31 -0.69 -8.37
N ASP A 76 -18.16 -0.34 -9.31
CA ASP A 76 -17.75 -0.12 -10.68
C ASP A 76 -17.10 1.27 -10.77
N ARG A 77 -15.83 1.33 -10.37
CA ARG A 77 -14.99 2.53 -10.43
C ARG A 77 -13.62 2.19 -10.98
N HIS A 78 -13.07 3.13 -11.73
CA HIS A 78 -11.73 3.03 -12.28
C HIS A 78 -10.78 3.87 -11.44
N VAL A 79 -9.67 3.31 -11.00
CA VAL A 79 -8.65 4.07 -10.27
C VAL A 79 -7.58 4.53 -11.24
N HIS A 80 -7.37 5.84 -11.30
CA HIS A 80 -6.35 6.50 -12.10
C HIS A 80 -5.38 7.21 -11.17
N LEU A 81 -4.24 6.58 -10.89
CA LEU A 81 -3.18 7.18 -10.08
C LEU A 81 -2.01 7.60 -10.95
N LYS A 82 -1.48 8.79 -10.67
CA LYS A 82 -0.18 9.21 -11.20
C LYS A 82 0.90 8.48 -10.43
N TRP A 83 1.97 8.06 -11.12
CA TRP A 83 3.07 7.33 -10.49
C TRP A 83 3.65 8.03 -9.24
N PRO A 84 3.84 9.36 -9.19
CA PRO A 84 4.31 10.03 -7.98
C PRO A 84 3.45 9.79 -6.74
N MET A 85 2.15 9.52 -6.90
CA MET A 85 1.25 9.24 -5.78
C MET A 85 1.53 7.88 -5.14
N ILE A 86 2.04 6.88 -5.87
CA ILE A 86 2.34 5.56 -5.28
C ILE A 86 3.68 5.52 -4.56
N MET A 87 4.54 6.54 -4.74
CA MET A 87 5.89 6.56 -4.19
C MET A 87 5.90 6.55 -2.66
N THR A 88 5.09 7.38 -2.00
CA THR A 88 5.05 7.44 -0.54
C THR A 88 4.65 6.10 0.11
N PRO A 89 3.58 5.40 -0.35
CA PRO A 89 3.28 4.05 0.12
C PRO A 89 4.42 3.06 -0.13
N LEU A 90 5.03 3.08 -1.32
CA LEU A 90 6.13 2.17 -1.67
C LEU A 90 7.37 2.40 -0.78
N GLU A 91 7.71 3.64 -0.47
CA GLU A 91 8.80 3.97 0.44
C GLU A 91 8.55 3.41 1.85
N SER A 92 7.32 3.56 2.37
CA SER A 92 6.94 2.99 3.66
C SER A 92 7.02 1.45 3.66
N ILE A 93 6.56 0.81 2.59
CA ILE A 93 6.62 -0.65 2.41
C ILE A 93 8.09 -1.13 2.37
N LEU A 94 8.96 -0.42 1.65
CA LEU A 94 10.37 -0.75 1.52
C LEU A 94 11.13 -0.65 2.85
N GLN A 95 10.70 0.23 3.77
CA GLN A 95 11.29 0.33 5.11
C GLN A 95 11.06 -0.94 5.95
N VAL A 96 9.99 -1.70 5.69
CA VAL A 96 9.73 -2.97 6.39
C VAL A 96 10.62 -4.10 5.86
N LYS A 97 10.98 -4.09 4.57
CA LYS A 97 11.98 -4.98 3.95
C LYS A 97 11.86 -6.47 4.33
N GLY A 98 10.64 -7.01 4.40
CA GLY A 98 10.43 -8.42 4.76
C GLY A 98 10.52 -8.73 6.27
N SER A 99 10.75 -7.75 7.15
CA SER A 99 10.76 -7.96 8.61
C SER A 99 9.34 -8.00 9.17
N VAL A 100 9.00 -9.11 9.81
CA VAL A 100 7.72 -9.27 10.51
C VAL A 100 7.66 -8.30 11.68
N GLU A 101 8.75 -8.12 12.42
CA GLU A 101 8.82 -7.23 13.58
C GLU A 101 8.52 -5.78 13.19
N LEU A 102 9.15 -5.27 12.14
CA LEU A 102 8.88 -3.91 11.65
C LEU A 102 7.45 -3.77 11.11
N TYR A 103 6.92 -4.82 10.48
CA TYR A 103 5.52 -4.82 10.02
C TYR A 103 4.54 -4.76 11.20
N GLU A 104 4.78 -5.54 12.25
CA GLU A 104 3.97 -5.54 13.47
C GLU A 104 3.99 -4.18 14.17
N GLU A 105 5.14 -3.48 14.18
CA GLU A 105 5.24 -2.10 14.68
C GLU A 105 4.34 -1.13 13.89
N ARG A 106 4.31 -1.24 12.56
CA ARG A 106 3.42 -0.42 11.71
C ARG A 106 1.96 -0.75 11.94
N LEU A 107 1.65 -2.02 12.12
CA LEU A 107 0.31 -2.48 12.42
C LEU A 107 -0.19 -1.90 13.74
N VAL A 108 0.62 -1.92 14.80
CA VAL A 108 0.27 -1.32 16.11
C VAL A 108 -0.01 0.19 16.00
N LYS A 109 0.66 0.87 15.07
CA LYS A 109 0.46 2.31 14.79
C LYS A 109 -0.69 2.61 13.81
N ASN A 110 -1.39 1.58 13.32
CA ASN A 110 -2.42 1.69 12.27
C ASN A 110 -1.92 2.28 10.94
N GLU A 111 -0.63 2.11 10.62
CA GLU A 111 0.05 2.68 9.45
C GLU A 111 0.02 1.75 8.21
N LEU A 112 -1.08 1.03 7.99
CA LEU A 112 -1.20 0.04 6.90
C LEU A 112 -2.00 0.53 5.69
N VAL A 113 -2.92 1.47 5.92
CA VAL A 113 -3.80 2.01 4.89
C VAL A 113 -3.49 3.46 4.64
N TRP A 114 -3.16 3.78 3.40
CA TRP A 114 -3.06 5.12 2.88
C TRP A 114 -4.37 5.52 2.22
N MET A 115 -4.66 6.81 2.21
CA MET A 115 -5.78 7.39 1.48
C MET A 115 -5.32 8.56 0.62
N VAL A 116 -5.83 8.58 -0.62
CA VAL A 116 -5.77 9.72 -1.54
C VAL A 116 -7.07 10.48 -1.42
N GLU A 117 -7.00 11.64 -0.78
CA GLU A 117 -8.09 12.60 -0.62
C GLU A 117 -8.29 13.45 -1.88
N PRO A 118 -9.44 14.13 -2.01
CA PRO A 118 -9.66 15.12 -3.06
C PRO A 118 -8.50 16.13 -3.19
N GLY A 119 -8.09 16.36 -4.44
CA GLY A 119 -6.92 17.15 -4.79
C GLY A 119 -5.60 16.37 -4.75
N GLY A 120 -5.66 15.03 -4.73
CA GLY A 120 -4.48 14.15 -4.73
C GLY A 120 -3.66 14.17 -3.43
N ARG A 121 -4.20 14.68 -2.33
CA ARG A 121 -3.51 14.74 -1.03
C ARG A 121 -3.46 13.36 -0.40
N MET A 122 -2.34 13.03 0.25
CA MET A 122 -2.13 11.71 0.82
C MET A 122 -1.99 11.74 2.33
N ARG A 123 -2.63 10.80 3.02
CA ARG A 123 -2.46 10.57 4.46
C ARG A 123 -2.63 9.09 4.82
N PHE A 124 -2.22 8.72 6.03
CA PHE A 124 -2.70 7.47 6.62
C PHE A 124 -4.19 7.57 6.97
N ALA A 125 -4.89 6.45 6.84
CA ALA A 125 -6.30 6.30 7.15
C ALA A 125 -6.51 5.22 8.24
N PRO A 126 -6.12 5.50 9.50
CA PRO A 126 -6.27 4.55 10.60
C PRO A 126 -7.72 4.10 10.79
N GLU A 127 -8.70 4.94 10.46
CA GLU A 127 -10.13 4.61 10.51
C GLU A 127 -10.49 3.42 9.59
N LEU A 128 -9.76 3.24 8.48
CA LEU A 128 -9.94 2.11 7.58
C LEU A 128 -9.21 0.85 8.06
N THR A 129 -8.15 1.02 8.86
CA THR A 129 -7.42 -0.06 9.54
C THR A 129 -8.23 -0.59 10.73
N GLU A 130 -8.88 0.28 11.50
CA GLU A 130 -9.76 -0.12 12.62
C GLU A 130 -10.97 -0.92 12.14
N ALA A 131 -11.53 -0.53 10.99
CA ALA A 131 -12.61 -1.25 10.31
C ALA A 131 -12.23 -2.66 9.84
N MET A 132 -10.93 -3.02 9.84
CA MET A 132 -10.49 -4.40 9.61
C MET A 132 -10.86 -5.34 10.78
N HIS A 133 -11.46 -4.82 11.86
CA HIS A 133 -11.73 -5.54 13.12
C HIS A 133 -10.49 -6.27 13.67
N MET A 134 -9.32 -5.79 13.27
CA MET A 134 -8.07 -6.01 13.96
C MET A 134 -8.09 -5.15 15.22
N LYS A 135 -9.04 -5.41 16.13
CA LYS A 135 -8.83 -5.05 17.54
C LYS A 135 -7.43 -5.54 17.92
N PRO A 136 -6.76 -4.93 18.91
CA PRO A 136 -5.54 -5.52 19.46
C PRO A 136 -5.93 -6.87 20.09
N TRP A 137 -6.00 -7.91 19.26
CA TRP A 137 -6.12 -9.30 19.64
C TRP A 137 -4.80 -9.56 20.34
N ARG A 138 -4.80 -9.32 21.66
CA ARG A 138 -3.67 -9.41 22.59
C ARG A 138 -2.48 -10.03 21.88
N ILE A 139 -1.62 -9.18 21.31
CA ILE A 139 -0.23 -9.55 21.11
C ILE A 139 0.23 -9.78 22.55
N LEU A 140 0.04 -11.01 23.05
CA LEU A 140 0.71 -11.46 24.25
C LEU A 140 2.16 -11.09 23.96
N PRO A 141 2.81 -10.27 24.81
CA PRO A 141 4.13 -9.79 24.53
C PRO A 141 4.98 -11.02 24.23
N THR A 142 5.31 -11.22 22.96
CA THR A 142 6.26 -12.25 22.57
C THR A 142 7.53 -11.80 23.25
N LYS A 143 7.94 -12.55 24.28
CA LYS A 143 9.11 -12.27 25.13
C LYS A 143 10.20 -11.61 24.28
N PRO A 144 10.81 -10.49 24.74
CA PRO A 144 11.83 -9.81 23.96
C PRO A 144 12.89 -10.83 23.54
N ARG A 145 12.94 -11.15 22.24
CA ARG A 145 14.07 -11.88 21.68
C ARG A 145 15.27 -10.97 21.93
N ARG A 146 16.20 -11.44 22.75
CA ARG A 146 17.45 -10.74 23.10
C ARG A 146 18.02 -10.06 21.86
N MET A 147 17.98 -8.73 21.84
CA MET A 147 18.69 -7.93 20.86
C MET A 147 20.19 -8.19 21.01
N LEU A 148 20.77 -8.87 20.03
CA LEU A 148 22.22 -8.91 19.81
C LEU A 148 22.47 -8.23 18.48
N GLY A 149 22.88 -6.96 18.56
CA GLY A 149 23.20 -6.12 17.41
C GLY A 149 22.57 -4.74 17.50
N LYS A 150 23.26 -3.79 18.13
CA LYS A 150 22.97 -2.36 17.97
C LYS A 150 23.20 -2.00 16.49
N LEU A 151 22.14 -1.80 15.73
CA LEU A 151 22.20 -1.03 14.49
C LEU A 151 21.94 0.42 14.87
N THR A 152 23.00 1.22 14.86
CA THR A 152 22.97 2.65 15.13
C THR A 152 22.19 3.38 14.03
N THR A 153 21.29 4.26 14.44
CA THR A 153 20.38 5.12 13.66
C THR A 153 21.06 6.12 12.72
N ALA A 154 22.35 5.98 12.42
CA ALA A 154 23.12 6.91 11.62
C ALA A 154 23.04 6.69 10.10
N ASP A 155 22.57 5.52 9.62
CA ASP A 155 22.53 5.20 8.18
C ASP A 155 21.22 5.61 7.47
N ALA A 156 20.23 6.14 8.19
CA ALA A 156 18.87 6.32 7.68
C ALA A 156 18.54 7.71 7.09
N LEU A 157 19.46 8.68 7.11
CA LEU A 157 19.16 10.08 6.73
C LEU A 157 20.00 10.63 5.57
N GLY A 158 20.66 9.78 4.79
CA GLY A 158 21.59 10.20 3.74
C GLY A 158 21.17 9.95 2.29
N THR A 159 19.98 9.42 2.00
CA THR A 159 19.60 9.05 0.62
C THR A 159 18.82 10.16 -0.07
N SER A 160 19.50 10.88 -0.98
CA SER A 160 18.86 11.80 -1.93
C SER A 160 17.87 11.05 -2.83
N LEU A 161 16.83 11.74 -3.32
CA LEU A 161 15.80 11.21 -4.23
C LEU A 161 16.37 10.37 -5.40
N GLY A 162 17.55 10.73 -5.92
CA GLY A 162 18.21 9.98 -7.01
C GLY A 162 18.70 8.59 -6.60
N SER A 163 19.14 8.40 -5.36
CA SER A 163 19.57 7.09 -4.84
C SER A 163 18.40 6.13 -4.62
N LEU A 164 17.22 6.67 -4.32
CA LEU A 164 15.99 5.90 -4.13
C LEU A 164 15.37 5.47 -5.46
N GLN A 165 15.37 6.36 -6.47
CA GLN A 165 14.97 6.03 -7.83
C GLN A 165 15.83 4.89 -8.42
N SER A 166 17.15 4.95 -8.21
CA SER A 166 18.07 3.90 -8.65
C SER A 166 17.81 2.55 -7.94
N ARG A 167 17.49 2.58 -6.64
CA ARG A 167 17.10 1.38 -5.88
C ARG A 167 15.77 0.79 -6.34
N LEU A 168 14.77 1.62 -6.61
CA LEU A 168 13.47 1.21 -7.14
C LEU A 168 13.61 0.65 -8.56
N GLN A 169 14.40 1.28 -9.42
CA GLN A 169 14.72 0.76 -10.76
C GLN A 169 15.50 -0.56 -10.70
N SER A 170 16.37 -0.75 -9.72
CA SER A 170 17.08 -2.02 -9.51
C SER A 170 16.15 -3.13 -9.00
N ALA A 171 15.25 -2.81 -8.06
CA ALA A 171 14.32 -3.76 -7.46
C ALA A 171 13.12 -4.11 -8.37
N LEU A 172 12.65 -3.15 -9.17
CA LEU A 172 11.47 -3.26 -10.04
C LEU A 172 11.84 -3.31 -11.53
N GLY A 173 13.12 -3.18 -11.89
CA GLY A 173 13.62 -3.08 -13.26
C GLY A 173 13.14 -4.15 -14.25
N PRO A 174 12.95 -5.42 -13.85
CA PRO A 174 12.38 -6.43 -14.74
C PRO A 174 10.86 -6.27 -14.98
N TRP A 175 10.16 -5.47 -14.16
CA TRP A 175 8.70 -5.35 -14.11
C TRP A 175 8.18 -3.93 -14.37
N LEU A 176 9.06 -2.93 -14.49
CA LEU A 176 8.69 -1.58 -14.90
C LEU A 176 8.38 -1.59 -16.40
N PRO A 177 7.19 -1.13 -16.84
CA PRO A 177 6.95 -0.86 -18.24
C PRO A 177 8.01 0.09 -18.78
N ALA A 178 8.40 -0.05 -20.04
CA ALA A 178 9.39 0.79 -20.74
C ALA A 178 9.07 2.31 -20.80
N TYR A 179 8.02 2.76 -20.08
CA TYR A 179 7.56 4.14 -19.95
C TYR A 179 8.58 5.09 -19.31
N PHE A 180 9.52 4.60 -18.48
CA PHE A 180 10.47 5.47 -17.79
C PHE A 180 11.61 6.02 -18.66
N LYS A 181 11.82 5.48 -19.86
CA LYS A 181 12.88 5.98 -20.75
C LYS A 181 12.50 7.28 -21.48
N SER A 182 11.21 7.58 -21.69
CA SER A 182 10.82 8.76 -22.45
C SER A 182 10.74 10.04 -21.62
N GLU A 183 10.39 9.97 -20.33
CA GLU A 183 10.24 11.19 -19.50
C GLU A 183 11.58 11.75 -18.97
N GLN A 184 12.67 10.97 -18.96
CA GLN A 184 14.00 11.50 -18.62
C GLN A 184 14.64 12.32 -19.75
N ASP A 185 14.24 12.08 -21.00
CA ASP A 185 14.76 12.83 -22.16
C ASP A 185 14.06 14.20 -22.32
N ASP A 186 12.81 14.33 -21.87
CA ASP A 186 12.04 15.58 -21.98
C ASP A 186 12.42 16.66 -20.95
N TRP A 187 13.15 16.32 -19.88
CA TRP A 187 13.61 17.30 -18.88
C TRP A 187 14.91 18.04 -19.27
N ARG A 188 15.56 17.68 -20.40
CA ARG A 188 16.88 18.22 -20.77
C ARG A 188 16.92 19.31 -21.84
N TRP A 189 15.79 19.79 -22.37
CA TRP A 189 15.80 20.92 -23.31
C TRP A 189 14.78 22.00 -22.94
N GLY A 190 15.21 22.85 -22.00
CA GLY A 190 14.58 24.11 -21.65
C GLY A 190 15.62 25.21 -21.44
N ARG A 191 16.60 25.33 -22.36
CA ARG A 191 17.37 26.54 -22.62
C ARG A 191 17.70 26.60 -24.11
N GLY A 192 17.12 27.58 -24.78
CA GLY A 192 17.27 27.91 -26.19
C GLY A 192 16.27 28.99 -26.52
#